data_AF-A0A6A3GLX8-F1
#
_entry.id   AF-A0A6A3GLX8-F1
#
_cell.length_a   1.000
_cell.length_b   1.000
_cell.length_c   1.000
_cell.angle_alpha   90.00
_cell.angle_beta   90.00
_cell.angle_gamma   90.00
#
_symmetry.space_group_name_H-M   'P 1'
#
loop_
_entity.id
_entity.type
_entity.pdbx_description
1 polymer ?
#
loop_
_entity_poly.entity_id
_entity_poly.type
_entity_poly.pdbx_seq_one_letter_code
_entity_poly.pdbx_strand_id
1 'polypeptide(L)'
;MKNHPDSLCGSLAHFMPVKDDTPELLYVNGKALLDPFPEGLQNRGKASANVLYNPTPLHVTPRQNRRPNGGTSTSYDGEFPMECLIGFGATPLPNNFAPQLLRRRMFYLGIRMGVLSVLDSCYAFEAAA
;
A
#
# COMPACT_ATOMS: atom_id res chain seq x y z
N MET A 1 -4.34 6.73 11.37
CA MET A 1 -3.24 7.40 12.08
C MET A 1 -3.63 8.01 13.42
N LYS A 2 -4.84 8.56 13.62
CA LYS A 2 -5.23 9.06 14.96
C LYS A 2 -5.38 7.94 16.01
N ASN A 3 -6.00 6.82 15.63
CA ASN A 3 -6.31 5.72 16.57
C ASN A 3 -5.24 4.61 16.56
N HIS A 4 -4.61 4.40 15.42
CA HIS A 4 -3.54 3.41 15.21
C HIS A 4 -2.41 4.12 14.48
N PRO A 5 -1.41 4.66 15.21
CA PRO A 5 -0.33 5.44 14.63
C PRO A 5 0.82 4.59 14.08
N ASP A 6 0.85 3.30 14.37
CA ASP A 6 2.00 2.43 14.13
C ASP A 6 1.64 1.05 13.54
N SER A 7 0.40 0.88 13.09
CA SER A 7 -0.14 -0.41 12.67
C SER A 7 -0.87 -0.26 11.33
N LEU A 8 -0.45 -1.04 10.32
CA LEU A 8 -0.93 -0.95 8.94
C LEU A 8 -1.18 -2.34 8.35
N CYS A 9 -2.41 -2.61 7.90
CA CYS A 9 -2.76 -3.86 7.23
C CYS A 9 -2.59 -3.83 5.72
N GLY A 10 -2.04 -4.91 5.18
CA GLY A 10 -1.88 -5.11 3.74
C GLY A 10 -0.83 -4.20 3.09
N SER A 11 0.02 -3.56 3.88
CA SER A 11 1.06 -2.63 3.41
C SER A 11 2.40 -3.34 3.24
N LEU A 12 2.54 -4.14 2.18
CA LEU A 12 3.85 -4.65 1.78
C LEU A 12 4.52 -3.65 0.86
N ALA A 13 5.60 -3.06 1.31
CA ALA A 13 6.39 -2.11 0.55
C ALA A 13 7.79 -2.64 0.27
N HIS A 14 8.28 -2.35 -0.93
CA HIS A 14 9.65 -2.60 -1.32
C HIS A 14 10.39 -1.26 -1.34
N PHE A 15 11.54 -1.26 -0.70
CA PHE A 15 12.46 -0.13 -0.64
C PHE A 15 13.74 -0.50 -1.39
N MET A 16 14.51 0.51 -1.81
CA MET A 16 15.82 0.28 -2.41
C MET A 16 16.71 -0.54 -1.47
N PRO A 17 17.39 -1.60 -1.96
CA PRO A 17 18.18 -2.51 -1.13
C PRO A 17 19.57 -1.93 -0.80
N VAL A 18 19.68 -0.62 -0.63
CA VAL A 18 20.91 0.08 -0.24
C VAL A 18 20.81 0.54 1.21
N LYS A 19 21.93 0.64 1.91
CA LYS A 19 21.96 1.20 3.26
C LYS A 19 21.99 2.73 3.15
N ASP A 20 20.83 3.34 3.31
CA ASP A 20 20.62 4.78 3.30
C ASP A 20 19.83 5.18 4.56
N ASP A 21 20.07 6.38 5.05
CA ASP A 21 19.33 7.05 6.12
C ASP A 21 17.89 7.37 5.68
N THR A 22 17.70 7.70 4.39
CA THR A 22 16.38 7.96 3.79
C THR A 22 16.01 6.91 2.75
N PRO A 23 15.39 5.78 3.15
CA PRO A 23 15.13 4.69 2.23
C PRO A 23 14.15 5.09 1.11
N GLU A 24 14.61 4.99 -0.14
CA GLU A 24 13.76 5.22 -1.30
C GLU A 24 12.70 4.11 -1.42
N LEU A 25 11.43 4.53 -1.46
CA LEU A 25 10.30 3.63 -1.71
C LEU A 25 10.20 3.33 -3.20
N LEU A 26 10.36 2.05 -3.55
CA LEU A 26 10.26 1.60 -4.94
C LEU A 26 8.83 1.26 -5.34
N TYR A 27 8.14 0.55 -4.45
CA TYR A 27 6.90 -0.10 -4.82
C TYR A 27 6.07 -0.42 -3.59
N VAL A 28 4.76 -0.16 -3.67
CA VAL A 28 3.80 -0.67 -2.70
C VAL A 28 3.00 -1.78 -3.38
N ASN A 29 3.05 -2.96 -2.79
CA ASN A 29 2.34 -4.14 -3.24
C ASN A 29 0.89 -4.10 -2.77
N GLY A 30 0.01 -4.66 -3.60
CA GLY A 30 -1.40 -4.78 -3.30
C GLY A 30 -2.21 -4.71 -4.58
N LYS A 31 -2.79 -5.85 -4.99
CA LYS A 31 -3.85 -5.86 -6.02
C LYS A 31 -4.94 -4.85 -5.67
N ALA A 32 -5.21 -4.67 -4.38
CA ALA A 32 -6.19 -3.73 -3.88
C ALA A 32 -5.89 -2.24 -4.15
N LEU A 33 -4.64 -1.88 -4.41
CA LEU A 33 -4.33 -0.54 -4.89
C LEU A 33 -4.87 -0.33 -6.32
N LEU A 34 -4.96 -1.39 -7.12
CA LEU A 34 -5.47 -1.35 -8.48
C LEU A 34 -6.96 -1.67 -8.56
N ASP A 35 -7.40 -2.60 -7.72
CA ASP A 35 -8.73 -3.17 -7.67
C ASP A 35 -9.17 -3.31 -6.21
N PRO A 36 -9.62 -2.20 -5.57
CA PRO A 36 -9.88 -2.15 -4.13
C PRO A 36 -11.10 -2.98 -3.70
N PHE A 37 -11.89 -3.48 -4.64
CA PHE A 37 -13.05 -4.32 -4.38
C PHE A 37 -12.99 -5.58 -5.27
N PRO A 38 -11.98 -6.46 -5.08
CA PRO A 38 -11.82 -7.63 -5.95
C PRO A 38 -13.00 -8.61 -5.83
N GLU A 39 -13.70 -8.60 -4.69
CA GLU A 39 -14.92 -9.37 -4.45
C GLU A 39 -16.21 -8.63 -4.85
N GLY A 40 -16.07 -7.43 -5.43
CA GLY A 40 -17.18 -6.54 -5.79
C GLY A 40 -17.64 -5.62 -4.66
N LEU A 41 -18.18 -4.47 -5.04
CA LEU A 41 -18.58 -3.40 -4.12
C LEU A 41 -19.65 -3.85 -3.11
N GLN A 42 -20.51 -4.79 -3.51
CA GLN A 42 -21.58 -5.38 -2.69
C GLN A 42 -21.07 -6.14 -1.45
N ASN A 43 -19.78 -6.53 -1.44
CA ASN A 43 -19.15 -7.25 -0.34
C ASN A 43 -18.32 -6.33 0.58
N ARG A 44 -18.38 -5.01 0.35
CA ARG A 44 -17.72 -4.02 1.20
C ARG A 44 -18.18 -4.16 2.66
N GLY A 45 -17.23 -4.35 3.57
CA GLY A 45 -17.48 -4.50 5.01
C GLY A 45 -17.85 -5.91 5.47
N LYS A 46 -17.99 -6.89 4.56
CA LYS A 46 -18.16 -8.31 4.88
C LYS A 46 -16.86 -9.10 4.83
N ALA A 47 -15.88 -8.59 4.10
CA ALA A 47 -14.56 -9.20 3.98
C ALA A 47 -13.80 -9.09 5.31
N SER A 48 -12.94 -10.08 5.59
CA SER A 48 -12.09 -10.08 6.77
C SER A 48 -11.14 -8.86 6.77
N ALA A 49 -10.68 -8.44 7.95
CA ALA A 49 -9.93 -7.18 8.09
C ALA A 49 -8.66 -7.10 7.23
N ASN A 50 -8.03 -8.23 6.93
CA ASN A 50 -6.89 -8.33 6.00
C ASN A 50 -7.25 -8.15 4.53
N VAL A 51 -8.53 -8.24 4.18
CA VAL A 51 -9.08 -8.02 2.84
C VAL A 51 -9.72 -6.62 2.73
N LEU A 52 -9.76 -5.86 3.84
CA LEU A 52 -10.12 -4.45 3.82
C LEU A 52 -8.89 -3.61 3.48
N TYR A 53 -8.88 -3.04 2.28
CA TYR A 53 -7.75 -2.26 1.80
C TYR A 53 -8.08 -0.79 1.72
N ASN A 54 -7.10 0.04 2.06
CA ASN A 54 -7.17 1.47 1.81
C ASN A 54 -6.81 1.74 0.33
N PRO A 55 -7.76 2.17 -0.52
CA PRO A 55 -7.46 2.50 -1.92
C PRO A 55 -6.56 3.73 -2.05
N THR A 56 -6.47 4.59 -1.05
CA THR A 56 -5.71 5.84 -1.09
C THR A 56 -4.86 5.93 0.17
N PRO A 57 -3.81 5.07 0.28
CA PRO A 57 -2.96 5.11 1.45
C PRO A 57 -2.21 6.45 1.48
N LEU A 58 -2.09 7.00 2.69
CA LEU A 58 -1.26 8.17 2.98
C LEU A 58 0.05 7.79 3.68
N HIS A 59 0.12 6.56 4.19
CA HIS A 59 1.24 6.05 4.97
C HIS A 59 1.57 4.63 4.50
N VAL A 60 2.80 4.23 4.79
CA VAL A 60 3.35 2.90 4.52
C VAL A 60 4.16 2.44 5.72
N THR A 61 4.31 1.14 5.90
CA THR A 61 5.19 0.61 6.93
C THR A 61 6.63 1.06 6.63
N PRO A 62 7.36 1.68 7.59
CA PRO A 62 8.74 2.10 7.39
C PRO A 62 9.63 0.92 7.02
N ARG A 63 10.71 1.19 6.28
CA ARG A 63 11.72 0.17 6.01
C ARG A 63 12.25 -0.40 7.33
N GLN A 64 12.22 -1.72 7.45
CA GLN A 64 12.71 -2.43 8.62
C GLN A 64 14.05 -3.10 8.31
N ASN A 65 14.93 -3.13 9.31
CA ASN A 65 16.04 -4.08 9.31
C ASN A 65 15.49 -5.50 9.40
N ARG A 66 16.23 -6.48 8.86
CA ARG A 66 15.89 -7.89 9.02
C ARG A 66 15.86 -8.23 10.52
N ARG A 67 14.76 -8.82 10.98
CA ARG A 67 14.54 -9.24 12.36
C ARG A 67 13.98 -10.67 12.39
N PRO A 68 14.10 -11.39 13.51
CA PRO A 68 13.37 -12.64 13.72
C PRO A 68 11.86 -12.42 13.57
N ASN A 69 11.12 -13.44 13.12
CA ASN A 69 9.67 -13.37 13.02
C ASN A 69 9.04 -13.02 14.39
N GLY A 70 8.08 -12.10 14.39
CA GLY A 70 7.33 -11.71 15.61
C GLY A 70 7.92 -10.54 16.41
N GLY A 71 9.06 -9.95 16.01
CA GLY A 71 9.62 -8.78 16.67
C GLY A 71 8.88 -7.49 16.32
N THR A 72 7.86 -7.12 17.10
CA THR A 72 7.08 -5.88 16.95
C THR A 72 7.28 -4.95 18.15
N SER A 73 6.94 -3.66 18.04
CA SER A 73 7.00 -2.72 19.18
C SER A 73 5.78 -2.79 20.11
N THR A 74 4.81 -3.67 19.84
CA THR A 74 3.59 -3.81 20.62
C THR A 74 3.56 -5.12 21.42
N SER A 75 2.86 -5.10 22.55
CA SER A 75 2.51 -6.30 23.32
C SER A 75 1.16 -6.91 22.89
N TYR A 76 0.58 -6.42 21.80
CA TYR A 76 -0.69 -6.93 21.28
C TYR A 76 -0.56 -8.38 20.80
N ASP A 77 -1.40 -9.25 21.34
CA ASP A 77 -1.47 -10.70 21.08
C ASP A 77 -2.80 -11.14 20.45
N GLY A 78 -3.67 -10.20 20.10
CA GLY A 78 -4.98 -10.50 19.54
C GLY A 78 -4.92 -11.01 18.09
N GLU A 79 -6.09 -11.34 17.56
CA GLU A 79 -6.26 -12.22 16.37
C GLU A 79 -6.04 -11.54 15.01
N PHE A 80 -5.40 -10.38 14.96
CA PHE A 80 -5.15 -9.76 13.65
C PHE A 80 -4.14 -10.59 12.85
N PRO A 81 -4.40 -10.80 11.54
CA PRO A 81 -3.47 -11.53 10.68
C PRO A 81 -2.09 -10.86 10.60
N MET A 82 -1.03 -11.63 10.34
CA MET A 82 0.35 -11.10 10.34
C MET A 82 0.59 -10.00 9.29
N GLU A 83 -0.19 -10.00 8.20
CA GLU A 83 -0.21 -8.92 7.21
C GLU A 83 -0.67 -7.56 7.77
N CYS A 84 -1.18 -7.53 9.01
CA CYS A 84 -1.53 -6.32 9.74
C CYS A 84 -0.36 -5.57 10.38
N LEU A 85 0.87 -6.06 10.24
CA LEU A 85 2.14 -5.39 10.62
C LEU A 85 1.99 -4.50 11.87
N ILE A 86 1.40 -5.06 12.92
CA ILE A 86 1.02 -4.33 14.12
C ILE A 86 2.28 -3.93 14.88
N GLY A 87 2.43 -2.65 15.21
CA GLY A 87 3.63 -2.13 15.87
C GLY A 87 4.88 -2.15 15.00
N PHE A 88 4.73 -2.08 13.67
CA PHE A 88 5.87 -1.89 12.75
C PHE A 88 6.07 -0.42 12.34
N GLY A 89 5.21 0.47 12.83
CA GLY A 89 5.27 1.90 12.53
C GLY A 89 4.56 2.28 11.24
N ALA A 90 4.46 3.58 11.02
CA ALA A 90 3.89 4.15 9.81
C ALA A 90 4.66 5.43 9.46
N THR A 91 5.14 5.54 8.22
CA THR A 91 5.76 6.76 7.69
C THR A 91 4.92 7.31 6.53
N PRO A 92 4.83 8.64 6.34
CA PRO A 92 4.13 9.22 5.21
C PRO A 92 4.66 8.70 3.87
N LEU A 93 3.74 8.51 2.92
CA LEU A 93 4.11 8.24 1.53
C LEU A 93 4.65 9.50 0.84
N PRO A 94 5.56 9.36 -0.14
CA PRO A 94 6.02 10.48 -0.94
C PRO A 94 4.86 11.21 -1.65
N ASN A 95 4.97 12.53 -1.81
CA ASN A 95 3.91 13.35 -2.44
C ASN A 95 3.59 12.92 -3.89
N ASN A 96 4.56 12.35 -4.61
CA ASN A 96 4.38 11.83 -5.96
C ASN A 96 3.72 10.44 -6.01
N PHE A 97 3.46 9.79 -4.88
CA PHE A 97 2.89 8.45 -4.84
C PHE A 97 1.46 8.41 -5.38
N ALA A 98 0.59 9.32 -4.95
CA ALA A 98 -0.81 9.33 -5.40
C ALA A 98 -0.95 9.52 -6.92
N PRO A 99 -0.22 10.47 -7.55
CA PRO A 99 -0.15 10.56 -9.01
C PRO A 99 0.33 9.28 -9.70
N GLN A 100 1.38 8.62 -9.19
CA GLN A 100 1.88 7.36 -9.74
C GLN A 100 0.85 6.23 -9.61
N LEU A 101 0.15 6.16 -8.48
CA LEU A 101 -0.90 5.18 -8.25
C LEU A 101 -2.05 5.37 -9.24
N LEU A 102 -2.46 6.62 -9.50
CA LEU A 102 -3.51 6.93 -10.48
C LEU A 102 -3.10 6.47 -11.89
N ARG A 103 -1.87 6.75 -12.30
CA ARG A 103 -1.34 6.25 -13.58
C ARG A 103 -1.42 4.73 -13.68
N ARG A 104 -0.99 4.04 -12.63
CA ARG A 104 -1.01 2.57 -12.56
C ARG A 104 -2.44 2.00 -12.64
N ARG A 105 -3.42 2.68 -12.03
CA ARG A 105 -4.85 2.33 -12.13
C ARG A 105 -5.40 2.48 -13.55
N MET A 106 -5.06 3.58 -14.22
CA MET A 106 -5.47 3.81 -15.61
C MET A 106 -4.92 2.74 -16.54
N PHE A 107 -3.64 2.37 -16.39
CA PHE A 107 -3.04 1.26 -17.13
C PHE A 107 -3.74 -0.07 -16.87
N TYR A 108 -3.98 -0.39 -15.60
CA TYR A 108 -4.70 -1.60 -15.22
C TYR A 108 -6.10 -1.65 -15.83
N LEU A 109 -6.87 -0.57 -15.74
CA LEU A 109 -8.22 -0.48 -16.30
C LEU A 109 -8.22 -0.65 -17.82
N GLY A 110 -7.33 0.04 -18.53
CA GLY A 110 -7.23 -0.06 -19.99
C GLY A 110 -6.87 -1.48 -20.45
N ILE A 111 -5.92 -2.15 -19.79
CA ILE A 111 -5.62 -3.57 -20.05
C ILE A 111 -6.85 -4.44 -19.82
N ARG A 112 -7.56 -4.25 -18.69
CA ARG A 112 -8.77 -5.01 -18.36
C ARG A 112 -9.91 -4.81 -19.36
N MET A 113 -9.94 -3.67 -20.06
CA MET A 113 -10.91 -3.34 -21.10
C MET A 113 -10.44 -3.67 -22.53
N GLY A 114 -9.22 -4.18 -22.71
CA GLY A 114 -8.65 -4.44 -24.04
C GLY A 114 -8.18 -3.20 -24.79
N VAL A 115 -8.05 -2.06 -24.11
CA VAL A 115 -7.58 -0.78 -24.67
C VAL A 115 -6.07 -0.64 -24.43
N LEU A 116 -5.27 -1.33 -25.25
CA LEU A 116 -3.81 -1.36 -25.06
C LEU A 116 -3.11 -0.03 -25.35
N SER A 117 -3.72 0.86 -26.14
CA SER A 117 -3.18 2.20 -26.44
C SER A 117 -2.96 3.08 -25.20
N VAL A 118 -3.58 2.71 -24.06
CA VAL A 118 -3.32 3.36 -22.77
C VAL A 118 -1.84 3.24 -22.36
N LEU A 119 -1.15 2.18 -22.78
CA LEU A 119 0.25 1.90 -22.45
C LEU A 119 1.22 2.79 -23.24
N ASP A 120 0.78 3.30 -24.38
CA ASP A 120 1.58 4.18 -25.25
C ASP A 120 1.64 5.62 -24.73
N SER A 121 0.78 5.96 -23.75
CA SER A 121 0.65 7.30 -23.21
C SER A 121 1.21 7.39 -21.79
N CYS A 122 2.25 8.20 -21.61
CA CYS A 122 2.74 8.58 -20.29
C CYS A 122 1.94 9.77 -19.75
N TYR A 123 0.78 9.52 -19.13
CA TYR A 123 0.02 10.58 -18.47
C TYR A 123 0.83 11.17 -17.31
N ALA A 124 1.10 12.47 -17.37
CA ALA A 124 1.61 13.23 -16.24
C ALA A 124 0.42 13.56 -15.33
N PHE A 125 0.40 12.96 -14.14
CA PHE A 125 -0.45 13.42 -13.06
C PHE A 125 0.46 14.27 -12.18
N GLU A 126 0.18 15.56 -12.06
CA GLU A 126 0.95 16.42 -11.17
C GLU A 126 0.54 16.16 -9.72
N ALA A 127 1.51 16.18 -8.80
CA ALA A 127 1.20 16.24 -7.38
C ALA A 127 0.70 17.66 -7.09
N ALA A 128 -0.38 17.80 -6.32
CA ALA A 128 -0.76 19.10 -5.78
C ALA A 128 0.43 19.64 -4.94
N ALA A 129 0.85 20.88 -5.23
CA ALA A 129 1.94 21.57 -4.55
C ALA A 129 1.64 21.78 -3.06
#